data_AF-A0A165RVK6-F1
#
_entry.id   AF-A0A165RVK6-F1
#
_cell.length_a   1.000
_cell.length_b   1.000
_cell.length_c   1.000
_cell.angle_alpha   90.00
_cell.angle_beta   90.00
_cell.angle_gamma   90.00
#
_symmetry.space_group_name_H-M   'P 1'
#
loop_
_entity.id
_entity.type
_entity.pdbx_description
1 polymer ?
#
loop_
_entity_poly.entity_id
_entity_poly.type
_entity_poly.pdbx_seq_one_letter_code
_entity_poly.pdbx_strand_id
1 'polypeptide(L)'
;MGDETLTDESMHLAAGFLHAGVSSVVATMWSIRDEDGPVIAEKFYRYMFRDTQHLSHTDSAYALNEAVRFLRLSRVLPIRWAAFIHVGA
;
A
#
# COMPACT_ATOMS: atom_id res chain seq x y z
N MET A 1 7.94 -9.03 12.97
CA MET A 1 8.39 -10.21 12.21
C MET A 1 7.13 -10.88 11.72
N GLY A 2 6.78 -10.68 10.45
CA GLY A 2 5.69 -11.45 9.83
C GLY A 2 6.22 -12.84 9.52
N ASP A 3 5.45 -13.87 9.85
CA ASP A 3 5.83 -15.27 9.66
C ASP A 3 5.94 -15.59 8.16
N GLU A 4 7.05 -16.22 7.76
CA GLU A 4 7.39 -16.51 6.36
C GLU A 4 6.45 -17.53 5.72
N THR A 5 5.63 -18.21 6.52
CA THR A 5 4.61 -19.17 6.08
C THR A 5 3.25 -18.54 5.76
N LEU A 6 3.05 -17.24 6.02
CA LEU A 6 1.74 -16.57 6.00
C LEU A 6 1.54 -15.61 4.82
N THR A 7 2.27 -15.77 3.71
CA THR A 7 2.07 -14.95 2.49
C THR A 7 0.60 -14.93 2.05
N ASP A 8 -0.12 -16.03 2.30
CA ASP A 8 -1.55 -16.20 2.00
C ASP A 8 -2.49 -15.45 2.97
N GLU A 9 -2.07 -15.15 4.20
CA GLU A 9 -2.91 -14.41 5.16
C GLU A 9 -3.15 -12.97 4.72
N SER A 10 -2.18 -12.32 4.07
CA SER A 10 -2.34 -10.93 3.61
C SER A 10 -3.49 -10.79 2.61
N MET A 11 -3.69 -11.78 1.74
CA MET A 11 -4.82 -11.84 0.81
C MET A 11 -6.13 -12.15 1.54
N HIS A 12 -6.12 -13.11 2.47
CA HIS A 12 -7.30 -13.45 3.28
C HIS A 12 -7.76 -12.29 4.18
N LEU A 13 -6.82 -11.51 4.73
CA LEU A 13 -7.09 -10.32 5.53
C LEU A 13 -7.66 -9.19 4.67
N ALA A 14 -7.04 -8.89 3.53
CA ALA A 14 -7.57 -7.89 2.59
C ALA A 14 -8.99 -8.26 2.13
N ALA A 15 -9.23 -9.54 1.79
CA ALA A 15 -10.56 -10.04 1.46
C ALA A 15 -11.56 -9.88 2.63
N GLY A 16 -11.13 -10.14 3.87
CA GLY A 16 -11.94 -9.91 5.06
C GLY A 16 -12.38 -8.45 5.24
N PHE A 17 -11.46 -7.49 5.04
CA PHE A 17 -11.80 -6.06 5.09
C PHE A 17 -12.78 -5.65 3.98
N LEU A 18 -12.59 -6.14 2.76
CA LEU A 18 -13.51 -5.89 1.66
C LEU A 18 -14.90 -6.50 1.95
N HIS A 19 -14.96 -7.71 2.50
CA HIS A 19 -16.21 -8.35 2.92
C HIS A 19 -16.91 -7.57 4.04
N ALA A 20 -16.14 -6.95 4.94
CA ALA A 20 -16.65 -6.07 5.99
C ALA A 20 -17.12 -4.69 5.48
N GLY A 21 -17.00 -4.40 4.18
CA GLY A 21 -17.50 -3.17 3.56
C GLY A 21 -16.48 -2.04 3.39
N VAL A 22 -15.18 -2.30 3.58
CA VAL A 22 -14.12 -1.34 3.22
C VAL A 22 -14.02 -1.26 1.70
N SER A 23 -13.98 -0.05 1.12
CA SER A 23 -13.91 0.13 -0.34
C SER A 23 -12.59 -0.34 -0.97
N SER A 24 -11.49 -0.11 -0.26
CA SER A 24 -10.14 -0.42 -0.74
C SER A 24 -9.17 -0.69 0.41
N VAL A 25 -8.24 -1.61 0.22
CA VAL A 25 -7.21 -1.98 1.18
C VAL A 25 -5.83 -1.76 0.57
N VAL A 26 -4.94 -1.10 1.32
CA VAL A 26 -3.49 -1.06 1.03
C VAL A 26 -2.80 -2.01 2.00
N ALA A 27 -1.99 -2.92 1.47
CA ALA A 27 -1.33 -3.95 2.26
C ALA A 27 0.08 -4.24 1.74
N THR A 28 0.80 -5.07 2.48
CA THR A 28 2.11 -5.60 2.09
C THR A 28 2.05 -7.12 2.02
N MET A 29 2.49 -7.71 0.91
CA MET A 29 2.48 -9.17 0.70
C MET A 29 3.53 -9.91 1.55
N TRP A 30 4.62 -9.24 1.92
CA TRP A 30 5.68 -9.78 2.78
C TRP A 30 6.26 -8.66 3.65
N SER A 31 7.17 -9.04 4.55
CA SER A 31 7.84 -8.10 5.45
C SER A 31 8.57 -7.00 4.68
N ILE A 32 8.24 -5.74 5.00
CA ILE A 32 8.92 -4.56 4.48
C ILE A 32 10.07 -4.14 5.40
N ARG A 33 10.96 -3.27 4.91
CA ARG A 33 11.93 -2.61 5.77
C ARG A 33 11.28 -1.46 6.52
N ASP A 34 11.64 -1.28 7.78
CA ASP A 34 11.09 -0.22 8.64
C ASP A 34 11.26 1.18 8.04
N GLU A 35 12.32 1.42 7.29
CA GLU A 35 12.59 2.70 6.61
C GLU A 35 11.63 2.97 5.43
N ASP A 36 11.06 1.94 4.80
CA ASP A 36 10.16 2.10 3.63
C ASP A 36 8.75 2.49 4.04
N GLY A 37 8.27 1.98 5.18
CA GLY A 37 6.91 2.20 5.66
C GLY A 37 6.54 3.68 5.80
N PRO A 38 7.30 4.49 6.55
CA PRO A 38 7.07 5.93 6.69
C PRO A 38 7.15 6.67 5.36
N VAL A 39 8.06 6.30 4.46
CA VAL A 39 8.21 6.93 3.14
C VAL A 39 6.97 6.69 2.29
N ILE A 40 6.48 5.44 2.25
CA ILE A 40 5.26 5.10 1.51
C ILE A 40 4.05 5.82 2.11
N ALA A 41 3.89 5.81 3.44
CA ALA A 41 2.79 6.47 4.11
C ALA A 41 2.77 7.99 3.85
N GLU A 42 3.93 8.67 3.94
CA GLU A 42 4.06 10.10 3.67
C GLU A 42 3.61 10.43 2.23
N LYS A 43 4.12 9.69 1.24
CA LYS A 43 3.78 9.94 -0.17
C LYS A 43 2.32 9.62 -0.48
N PHE A 44 1.83 8.50 0.05
CA PHE A 44 0.45 8.08 -0.11
C PHE A 44 -0.51 9.15 0.43
N TYR A 45 -0.35 9.56 1.68
CA TYR A 45 -1.25 10.55 2.28
C TYR A 45 -1.06 11.94 1.67
N ARG A 46 0.16 12.34 1.29
CA ARG A 46 0.36 13.58 0.53
C ARG A 46 -0.43 13.60 -0.77
N TYR A 47 -0.49 12.47 -1.49
CA TYR A 47 -1.29 12.37 -2.71
C TYR A 47 -2.80 12.38 -2.41
N MET A 48 -3.25 11.62 -1.41
CA MET A 48 -4.67 11.59 -1.02
C MET A 48 -5.19 12.96 -0.59
N PHE A 49 -4.39 13.72 0.15
CA PHE A 49 -4.75 15.04 0.67
C PHE A 49 -4.24 16.20 -0.22
N ARG A 50 -3.87 15.93 -1.47
CA ARG A 50 -3.41 16.99 -2.41
C ARG A 50 -4.51 18.01 -2.71
N ASP A 51 -5.76 17.56 -2.71
CA ASP A 51 -6.96 18.38 -2.78
C ASP A 51 -7.90 17.96 -1.66
N THR A 52 -7.89 18.72 -0.56
CA THR A 52 -8.72 18.43 0.61
C THR A 52 -10.21 18.66 0.38
N GLN A 53 -10.60 19.33 -0.72
CA GLN A 53 -12.01 19.55 -1.06
C GLN A 53 -12.61 18.36 -1.83
N HIS A 54 -11.78 17.55 -2.49
CA HIS A 54 -12.19 16.41 -3.33
C HIS A 54 -11.50 15.11 -2.92
N LEU A 55 -11.58 14.76 -1.65
CA LEU A 55 -11.08 13.48 -1.14
C LEU A 55 -11.93 12.32 -1.68
N SER A 56 -11.33 11.48 -2.54
CA SER A 56 -11.95 10.26 -3.04
C SER A 56 -11.13 9.03 -2.69
N HIS A 57 -11.79 7.99 -2.21
CA HIS A 57 -11.15 6.68 -1.97
C HIS A 57 -10.62 6.05 -3.27
N THR A 58 -11.22 6.39 -4.42
CA THR A 58 -10.79 5.92 -5.75
C THR A 58 -9.38 6.38 -6.11
N ASP A 59 -8.86 7.42 -5.45
CA ASP A 59 -7.49 7.90 -5.65
C ASP A 59 -6.44 7.04 -4.95
N SER A 60 -6.84 6.13 -4.06
CA SER A 60 -5.93 5.33 -3.24
C SER A 60 -4.99 4.45 -4.09
N ALA A 61 -5.47 3.89 -5.20
CA ALA A 61 -4.65 3.13 -6.13
C ALA A 61 -3.55 4.01 -6.78
N TYR A 62 -3.91 5.24 -7.18
CA TYR A 62 -2.96 6.21 -7.74
C TYR A 62 -1.97 6.70 -6.68
N ALA A 63 -2.44 6.95 -5.46
CA ALA A 63 -1.61 7.34 -4.32
C ALA A 63 -0.54 6.29 -4.01
N LEU A 64 -0.92 5.01 -3.98
CA LEU A 64 0.02 3.93 -3.74
C LEU A 64 1.00 3.78 -4.90
N ASN A 65 0.52 3.84 -6.15
CA ASN A 65 1.38 3.77 -7.32
C ASN A 65 2.45 4.88 -7.31
N GLU A 66 2.08 6.10 -6.92
CA GLU A 66 3.04 7.20 -6.83
C GLU A 66 4.07 7.01 -5.70
N ALA A 67 3.61 6.51 -4.54
CA ALA A 67 4.50 6.17 -3.43
C ALA A 67 5.51 5.05 -3.81
N VAL A 68 5.04 3.98 -4.45
CA VAL A 68 5.87 2.87 -4.93
C VAL A 68 6.84 3.34 -6.02
N ARG A 69 6.38 4.22 -6.93
CA ARG A 69 7.23 4.81 -7.98
C ARG A 69 8.39 5.59 -7.38
N PHE A 70 8.18 6.31 -6.27
CA PHE A 70 9.25 7.01 -5.57
C PHE A 70 10.37 6.06 -5.09
N LEU A 71 10.01 4.94 -4.45
CA LEU A 71 11.01 3.93 -4.06
C LEU A 71 11.71 3.31 -5.26
N ARG A 72 10.96 2.97 -6.31
CA ARG A 72 11.51 2.39 -7.55
C ARG A 72 12.54 3.33 -8.20
N LEU A 73 12.26 4.63 -8.26
CA LEU A 73 13.17 5.64 -8.82
C LEU A 73 14.39 5.89 -7.93
N SER A 74 14.29 5.60 -6.64
CA SER A 74 15.41 5.62 -5.68
C SER A 74 16.38 4.44 -5.84
N ARG A 75 16.20 3.60 -6.87
CA ARG A 75 17.05 2.46 -7.24
C ARG A 75 17.22 1.40 -6.15
N VAL A 76 16.24 1.29 -5.25
CA VAL A 76 16.22 0.19 -4.27
C VAL A 76 15.74 -1.11 -4.94
N LEU A 77 16.15 -2.26 -4.39
CA LEU A 77 15.82 -3.58 -4.95
C LEU A 77 14.30 -3.81 -5.03
N PRO A 78 13.79 -4.50 -6.07
CA PRO A 78 12.36 -4.78 -6.24
C PRO A 78 11.67 -5.38 -5.01
N ILE A 79 12.36 -6.22 -4.25
CA ILE A 79 11.84 -6.81 -3.01
C ILE A 79 11.35 -5.80 -1.98
N ARG A 80 11.84 -4.54 -2.03
CA ARG A 80 11.44 -3.48 -1.11
C ARG A 80 10.15 -2.76 -1.51
N TRP A 81 9.86 -2.64 -2.81
CA TRP A 81 8.71 -1.86 -3.28
C TRP A 81 7.61 -2.70 -3.91
N ALA A 82 7.92 -3.91 -4.40
CA ALA A 82 6.94 -4.80 -5.01
C ALA A 82 6.01 -5.46 -3.98
N ALA A 83 6.33 -5.34 -2.69
CA ALA A 83 5.52 -5.87 -1.60
C ALA A 83 4.19 -5.14 -1.46
N PHE A 84 4.14 -3.86 -1.83
CA PHE A 84 2.99 -3.00 -1.60
C PHE A 84 1.92 -3.26 -2.66
N ILE A 85 0.72 -3.60 -2.18
CA ILE A 85 -0.44 -3.90 -3.02
C ILE A 85 -1.64 -3.05 -2.62
N HIS A 86 -2.50 -2.80 -3.60
CA HIS A 86 -3.82 -2.21 -3.42
C HIS A 86 -4.86 -3.21 -3.91
N VAL A 87 -5.94 -3.40 -3.15
CA VAL A 87 -7.04 -4.31 -3.49
C VAL A 87 -8.36 -3.58 -3.24
N GLY A 88 -9.25 -3.55 -4.23
CA GLY A 88 -10.54 -2.86 -4.17
C GLY A 88 -10.68 -1.80 -5.26
N ALA A 89 -11.68 -0.95 -5.11
CA ALA A 89 -12.05 0.09 -6.07
C ALA A 89 -11.79 1.50 -5.52
#